data_AF-A0A5B6WZ77-F1
#
_entry.id   AF-A0A5B6WZ77-F1
#
_cell.length_a   1.000
_cell.length_b   1.000
_cell.length_c   1.000
_cell.angle_alpha   90.00
_cell.angle_beta   90.00
_cell.angle_gamma   90.00
#
_symmetry.space_group_name_H-M   'P 1'
#
loop_
_entity.id
_entity.type
_entity.pdbx_description
1 polymer ?
#
loop_
_entity_poly.entity_id
_entity_poly.type
_entity_poly.pdbx_seq_one_letter_code
_entity_poly.pdbx_strand_id
1 'polypeptide(L)'
;MSAIRFEPTKQYYATTSLVIGYALCSSLLAVINKFAITKFNYPGLLTALQYITSVVGVWVLGKFGFLHHDPFKFDIANKFLPAAVVFYLAIFTNTNLLRHANVDTFIVFRSLTPLLVALADTIFRRQPCPSKLTFMSLLIILGGAVGYVATDSAFTLTAYSWAFAYLVTITTEMVYIKHMVMNLGLNTWGFVLYNNLLSLMMAPIFWVLTGEYNEVFAALVANGGNWFEPVAFTAVSFYWVFDLRLVSETCKLDL
;
A
#
# COMPACT_ATOMS: atom_id res chain seq x y z
N MET A 1 33.51 20.92 20.20
CA MET A 1 32.07 20.97 19.87
C MET A 1 31.94 21.20 18.37
N SER A 2 31.71 20.15 17.59
CA SER A 2 31.52 20.25 16.14
C SER A 2 30.08 20.69 15.88
N ALA A 3 29.90 21.89 15.34
CA ALA A 3 28.62 22.36 14.86
C ALA A 3 28.24 21.56 13.60
N ILE A 4 27.25 20.68 13.73
CA ILE A 4 26.58 20.04 12.59
C ILE A 4 25.83 21.15 11.87
N ARG A 5 26.44 21.72 10.83
CA ARG A 5 25.80 22.65 9.90
C ARG A 5 24.81 21.83 9.06
N PHE A 6 23.56 21.77 9.49
CA PHE A 6 22.47 21.23 8.69
C PHE A 6 22.31 22.14 7.46
N GLU A 7 22.68 21.67 6.27
CA GLU A 7 22.50 22.43 5.03
C GLU A 7 21.07 22.25 4.49
N PRO A 8 20.22 23.29 4.54
CA PRO A 8 18.79 23.20 4.18
C PRO A 8 18.56 22.80 2.72
N THR A 9 19.49 23.14 1.82
CA THR A 9 19.40 22.84 0.39
C THR A 9 19.49 21.34 0.10
N LYS A 10 20.38 20.62 0.81
CA LYS A 10 20.58 19.18 0.63
C LYS A 10 19.35 18.38 1.10
N GLN A 11 18.70 18.85 2.17
CA GLN A 11 17.47 18.28 2.68
C GLN A 11 16.28 18.54 1.73
N TYR A 12 16.18 19.73 1.14
CA TYR A 12 15.16 20.04 0.14
C TYR A 12 15.24 19.14 -1.11
N TYR A 13 16.45 18.93 -1.64
CA TYR A 13 16.66 18.02 -2.78
C TYR A 13 16.36 16.57 -2.42
N ALA A 14 16.71 16.14 -1.20
CA ALA A 14 16.36 14.81 -0.71
C ALA A 14 14.83 14.64 -0.67
N THR A 15 14.11 15.51 0.04
CA THR A 15 12.64 15.43 0.13
C THR A 15 11.96 15.49 -1.24
N THR A 16 12.42 16.36 -2.14
CA THR A 16 11.86 16.46 -3.50
C THR A 16 12.08 15.17 -4.30
N SER A 17 13.28 14.60 -4.24
CA SER A 17 13.59 13.31 -4.88
C SER A 17 12.72 12.18 -4.34
N LEU A 18 12.38 12.21 -3.05
CA LEU A 18 11.52 11.22 -2.42
C LEU A 18 10.07 11.32 -2.85
N VAL A 19 9.54 12.55 -2.91
CA VAL A 19 8.18 12.79 -3.39
C VAL A 19 8.03 12.34 -4.83
N ILE A 20 9.00 12.68 -5.69
CA ILE A 20 8.98 12.28 -7.11
C ILE A 20 9.08 10.75 -7.23
N GLY A 21 10.02 10.12 -6.50
CA GLY A 21 10.16 8.67 -6.49
C GLY A 21 8.84 7.99 -6.09
N TYR A 22 8.33 8.35 -4.91
CA TYR A 22 7.09 7.80 -4.38
C TYR A 22 5.91 8.01 -5.35
N ALA A 23 5.78 9.19 -5.97
CA ALA A 23 4.73 9.45 -6.95
C ALA A 23 4.85 8.54 -8.17
N LEU A 24 6.05 8.41 -8.75
CA LEU A 24 6.29 7.53 -9.89
C LEU A 24 6.01 6.06 -9.55
N CYS A 25 6.46 5.63 -8.37
CA CYS A 25 6.28 4.26 -7.91
C CYS A 25 4.81 3.94 -7.62
N SER A 26 4.11 4.82 -6.90
CA SER A 26 2.70 4.66 -6.58
C SER A 26 1.81 4.68 -7.84
N SER A 27 2.07 5.57 -8.79
CA SER A 27 1.32 5.64 -10.05
C SER A 27 1.51 4.38 -10.88
N LEU A 28 2.75 3.90 -11.00
CA LEU A 28 3.03 2.70 -11.78
C LEU A 28 2.45 1.45 -11.12
N LEU A 29 2.52 1.33 -9.79
CA LEU A 29 1.90 0.22 -9.05
C LEU A 29 0.39 0.16 -9.32
N ALA A 30 -0.30 1.31 -9.37
CA ALA A 30 -1.73 1.34 -9.68
C ALA A 30 -2.04 0.81 -11.09
N VAL A 31 -1.25 1.21 -12.08
CA VAL A 31 -1.39 0.77 -13.48
C VAL A 31 -1.09 -0.73 -13.60
N ILE A 32 -0.01 -1.21 -12.97
CA ILE A 32 0.37 -2.62 -12.97
C ILE A 32 -0.70 -3.45 -12.24
N ASN A 33 -1.18 -3.03 -11.07
CA ASN A 33 -2.24 -3.71 -10.35
C ASN A 33 -3.50 -3.84 -11.20
N LYS A 34 -3.90 -2.76 -11.89
CA LYS A 34 -5.05 -2.80 -12.80
C LYS A 34 -4.81 -3.77 -13.96
N PHE A 35 -3.64 -3.70 -14.61
CA PHE A 35 -3.29 -4.58 -15.72
C PHE A 35 -3.19 -6.05 -15.29
N ALA A 36 -2.65 -6.31 -14.12
CA ALA A 36 -2.55 -7.64 -13.55
C ALA A 36 -3.95 -8.20 -13.28
N ILE A 37 -4.88 -7.43 -12.72
CA ILE A 37 -6.25 -7.88 -12.48
C ILE A 37 -7.02 -8.16 -13.78
N THR A 38 -6.79 -7.38 -14.85
CA THR A 38 -7.46 -7.63 -16.15
C THR A 38 -6.94 -8.86 -16.87
N LYS A 39 -5.70 -9.28 -16.62
CA LYS A 39 -5.09 -10.51 -17.17
C LYS A 39 -5.24 -11.72 -16.25
N PHE A 40 -5.20 -11.47 -14.94
CA PHE A 40 -5.16 -12.46 -13.88
C PHE A 40 -6.19 -12.08 -12.82
N ASN A 41 -7.40 -12.61 -12.96
CA ASN A 41 -8.56 -12.21 -12.16
C ASN A 41 -8.58 -12.84 -10.76
N TYR A 42 -7.41 -13.05 -10.14
CA TYR A 42 -7.23 -13.68 -8.83
C TYR A 42 -6.53 -12.70 -7.88
N PRO A 43 -7.27 -11.77 -7.27
CA PRO A 43 -6.71 -10.72 -6.43
C PRO A 43 -6.01 -11.27 -5.18
N GLY A 44 -6.48 -12.38 -4.58
CA GLY A 44 -5.81 -13.00 -3.44
C GLY A 44 -4.44 -13.59 -3.77
N LEU A 45 -4.26 -14.18 -4.97
CA LEU A 45 -2.94 -14.66 -5.39
C LEU A 45 -2.01 -13.49 -5.70
N LEU A 46 -2.53 -12.42 -6.31
CA LEU A 46 -1.77 -11.21 -6.63
C LEU A 46 -1.15 -10.59 -5.38
N THR A 47 -1.93 -10.44 -4.31
CA THR A 47 -1.47 -9.86 -3.05
C THR A 47 -0.53 -10.80 -2.29
N ALA A 48 -0.77 -12.12 -2.34
CA ALA A 48 0.16 -13.10 -1.78
C ALA A 48 1.54 -13.03 -2.46
N LEU A 49 1.57 -12.89 -3.80
CA LEU A 49 2.81 -12.70 -4.53
C LEU A 49 3.52 -11.41 -4.09
N GLN A 50 2.81 -10.28 -4.00
CA GLN A 50 3.38 -9.02 -3.51
C GLN A 50 4.00 -9.16 -2.11
N TYR A 51 3.34 -9.85 -1.18
CA TYR A 51 3.91 -10.07 0.14
C TYR A 51 5.18 -10.95 0.10
N ILE A 52 5.18 -12.01 -0.73
CA ILE A 52 6.35 -12.87 -0.90
C ILE A 52 7.53 -12.08 -1.48
N THR A 53 7.29 -11.27 -2.52
CA THR A 53 8.34 -10.45 -3.16
C THR A 53 8.96 -9.47 -2.16
N SER A 54 8.13 -8.82 -1.35
CA SER A 54 8.56 -7.89 -0.30
C SER A 54 9.44 -8.58 0.75
N VAL A 55 8.98 -9.70 1.30
CA VAL A 55 9.71 -10.43 2.34
C VAL A 55 11.04 -10.95 1.81
N VAL A 56 11.05 -11.56 0.63
CA VAL A 56 12.28 -12.07 0.01
C VAL A 56 13.23 -10.93 -0.34
N GLY A 57 12.73 -9.82 -0.88
CA GLY A 57 13.53 -8.65 -1.22
C GLY A 57 14.26 -8.07 -0.01
N VAL A 58 13.55 -7.85 1.10
CA VAL A 58 14.14 -7.35 2.35
C VAL A 58 15.14 -8.35 2.93
N TRP A 59 14.82 -9.65 2.91
CA TRP A 59 15.71 -10.69 3.42
C TRP A 59 17.01 -10.81 2.60
N VAL A 60 16.92 -10.80 1.28
CA VAL A 60 18.06 -10.87 0.36
C VAL A 60 18.95 -9.63 0.51
N LEU A 61 18.37 -8.43 0.48
CA LEU A 61 19.11 -7.18 0.66
C LEU A 61 19.72 -7.04 2.06
N GLY A 62 19.04 -7.56 3.09
CA GLY A 62 19.58 -7.67 4.44
C GLY A 62 20.79 -8.60 4.51
N LYS A 63 20.75 -9.74 3.82
CA LYS A 63 21.87 -10.69 3.72
C LYS A 63 23.08 -10.10 3.00
N PHE A 64 22.86 -9.26 1.99
CA PHE A 64 23.93 -8.54 1.29
C PHE A 64 24.46 -7.32 2.08
N GLY A 65 23.94 -7.05 3.28
CA GLY A 65 24.41 -5.96 4.14
C GLY A 65 24.00 -4.56 3.65
N PHE A 66 23.16 -4.46 2.62
CA PHE A 66 22.63 -3.18 2.14
C PHE A 66 21.57 -2.62 3.09
N LEU A 67 20.91 -3.48 3.89
CA LEU A 67 19.83 -3.11 4.80
C LEU A 67 20.06 -3.67 6.20
N HIS A 68 19.80 -2.86 7.22
CA HIS A 68 19.71 -3.31 8.60
C HIS A 68 18.25 -3.55 8.95
N HIS A 69 17.84 -4.81 9.11
CA HIS A 69 16.54 -5.15 9.68
C HIS A 69 16.74 -5.58 11.14
N ASP A 70 15.82 -5.19 12.01
CA ASP A 70 15.82 -5.68 13.40
C ASP A 70 15.53 -7.19 13.43
N PRO A 71 16.15 -7.96 14.35
CA PRO A 71 15.86 -9.38 14.48
C PRO A 71 14.37 -9.61 14.78
N PHE A 72 13.78 -10.61 14.11
CA PHE A 72 12.37 -10.94 14.28
C PHE A 72 12.08 -11.41 15.72
N LYS A 73 11.16 -10.74 16.41
CA LYS A 73 10.72 -11.06 17.77
C LYS A 73 9.22 -11.29 17.75
N PHE A 74 8.80 -12.47 18.20
CA PHE A 74 7.38 -12.83 18.27
C PHE A 74 6.54 -11.89 19.14
N ASP A 75 7.12 -11.34 20.22
CA ASP A 75 6.43 -10.37 21.08
C ASP A 75 6.07 -9.07 20.33
N ILE A 76 6.95 -8.65 19.44
CA ILE A 76 6.72 -7.47 18.59
C ILE A 76 5.71 -7.82 17.50
N ALA A 77 5.82 -9.01 16.90
CA ALA A 77 4.89 -9.49 15.89
C ALA A 77 3.44 -9.50 16.40
N ASN A 78 3.19 -9.99 17.62
CA ASN A 78 1.85 -10.00 18.23
C ASN A 78 1.31 -8.59 18.48
N LYS A 79 2.15 -7.66 18.94
CA LYS A 79 1.76 -6.24 19.10
C LYS A 79 1.50 -5.56 17.76
N PHE A 80 2.17 -6.02 16.70
CA PHE A 80 2.05 -5.49 15.35
C PHE A 80 0.92 -6.13 14.53
N LEU A 81 0.37 -7.26 14.99
CA LEU A 81 -0.72 -7.98 14.34
C LEU A 81 -1.93 -7.10 13.98
N PRO A 82 -2.44 -6.21 14.85
CA PRO A 82 -3.58 -5.36 14.49
C PRO A 82 -3.26 -4.42 13.32
N ALA A 83 -2.03 -3.90 13.25
CA ALA A 83 -1.60 -3.06 12.14
C ALA A 83 -1.49 -3.87 10.84
N ALA A 84 -0.93 -5.08 10.92
CA ALA A 84 -0.87 -5.99 9.77
C ALA A 84 -2.26 -6.39 9.25
N VAL A 85 -3.25 -6.59 10.13
CA VAL A 85 -4.64 -6.86 9.74
C VAL A 85 -5.22 -5.68 8.95
N VAL A 86 -5.04 -4.45 9.45
CA VAL A 86 -5.53 -3.25 8.75
C VAL A 86 -4.82 -3.05 7.42
N PHE A 87 -3.51 -3.30 7.36
CA PHE A 87 -2.73 -3.26 6.12
C PHE A 87 -3.21 -4.29 5.09
N TYR A 88 -3.44 -5.53 5.53
CA TYR A 88 -4.02 -6.58 4.68
C TYR A 88 -5.40 -6.16 4.14
N LEU A 89 -6.28 -5.63 5.00
CA LEU A 89 -7.60 -5.16 4.61
C LEU A 89 -7.52 -4.00 3.60
N ALA A 90 -6.58 -3.07 3.77
CA ALA A 90 -6.38 -1.95 2.85
C ALA A 90 -5.97 -2.44 1.44
N ILE A 91 -5.08 -3.44 1.37
CA ILE A 91 -4.68 -4.04 0.09
C ILE A 91 -5.83 -4.87 -0.51
N PHE A 92 -6.58 -5.61 0.32
CA PHE A 92 -7.72 -6.38 -0.13
C PHE A 92 -8.84 -5.50 -0.73
N THR A 93 -9.24 -4.43 -0.02
CA THR A 93 -10.23 -3.48 -0.51
C THR A 93 -9.72 -2.72 -1.74
N ASN A 94 -8.42 -2.39 -1.80
CA ASN A 94 -7.81 -1.78 -2.97
C ASN A 94 -7.92 -2.66 -4.22
N THR A 95 -7.60 -3.94 -4.08
CA THR A 95 -7.60 -4.87 -5.21
C THR A 95 -9.03 -5.14 -5.69
N ASN A 96 -10.00 -5.27 -4.77
CA ASN A 96 -11.42 -5.40 -5.10
C ASN A 96 -11.98 -4.12 -5.74
N LEU A 97 -11.56 -2.94 -5.29
CA LEU A 97 -11.90 -1.67 -5.94
C LEU A 97 -11.38 -1.64 -7.37
N LEU A 98 -10.11 -1.97 -7.61
CA LEU A 98 -9.53 -1.99 -8.95
C LEU A 98 -10.17 -3.06 -9.87
N ARG A 99 -10.73 -4.13 -9.30
CA ARG A 99 -11.50 -5.13 -10.04
C ARG A 99 -12.82 -4.58 -10.57
N HIS A 100 -13.52 -3.76 -9.78
CA HIS A 100 -14.88 -3.29 -10.12
C HIS A 100 -14.93 -1.86 -10.66
N ALA A 101 -13.91 -1.02 -10.40
CA ALA A 101 -13.88 0.40 -10.76
C ALA A 101 -12.81 0.73 -11.80
N ASN A 102 -12.99 1.86 -12.48
CA ASN A 102 -11.96 2.42 -13.35
C ASN A 102 -10.78 2.98 -12.52
N VAL A 103 -9.61 3.07 -13.15
CA VAL A 103 -8.40 3.62 -12.50
C VAL A 103 -8.62 5.08 -12.10
N ASP A 104 -9.40 5.83 -12.88
CA ASP A 104 -9.74 7.22 -12.61
C ASP A 104 -10.53 7.37 -11.30
N THR A 105 -11.56 6.54 -11.09
CA THR A 105 -12.32 6.49 -9.84
C THR A 105 -11.39 6.19 -8.66
N PHE A 106 -10.48 5.22 -8.81
CA PHE A 106 -9.49 4.90 -7.79
C PHE A 106 -8.60 6.11 -7.44
N ILE A 107 -8.09 6.82 -8.44
CA ILE A 107 -7.24 8.00 -8.25
C ILE A 107 -8.00 9.10 -7.50
N VAL A 108 -9.26 9.37 -7.89
CA VAL A 108 -10.10 10.39 -7.26
C VAL A 108 -10.36 10.07 -5.79
N PHE A 109 -10.76 8.84 -5.47
CA PHE A 109 -10.96 8.45 -4.07
C PHE A 109 -9.67 8.47 -3.27
N ARG A 110 -8.55 8.01 -3.85
CA ARG A 110 -7.25 8.07 -3.18
C ARG A 110 -6.84 9.51 -2.86
N SER A 111 -7.15 10.46 -3.74
CA SER A 111 -6.86 11.89 -3.50
C SER A 111 -7.57 12.46 -2.27
N LEU A 112 -8.68 11.86 -1.82
CA LEU A 112 -9.39 12.24 -0.59
C LEU A 112 -8.73 11.70 0.69
N THR A 113 -7.80 10.77 0.58
CA THR A 113 -7.15 10.14 1.76
C THR A 113 -6.49 11.17 2.68
N PRO A 114 -5.71 12.16 2.20
CA PRO A 114 -5.11 13.18 3.05
C PRO A 114 -6.12 14.01 3.85
N LEU A 115 -7.32 14.26 3.29
CA LEU A 115 -8.40 14.97 3.99
C LEU A 115 -8.86 14.18 5.21
N LEU A 116 -9.12 12.88 5.02
CA LEU A 116 -9.58 12.02 6.10
C LEU A 116 -8.48 11.73 7.11
N VAL A 117 -7.24 11.56 6.67
CA VAL A 117 -6.09 11.38 7.57
C VAL A 117 -5.89 12.63 8.43
N ALA A 118 -5.99 13.84 7.86
CA ALA A 118 -5.89 15.08 8.64
C ALA A 118 -7.02 15.20 9.67
N LEU A 119 -8.25 14.84 9.30
CA LEU A 119 -9.39 14.82 10.23
C LEU A 119 -9.19 13.78 11.34
N ALA A 120 -8.77 12.56 10.99
CA ALA A 120 -8.49 11.50 11.94
C ALA A 120 -7.35 11.85 12.90
N ASP A 121 -6.24 12.44 12.39
CA ASP A 121 -5.13 12.91 13.22
C ASP A 121 -5.59 14.02 14.19
N THR A 122 -6.48 14.91 13.76
CA THR A 122 -7.06 15.95 14.62
C THR A 122 -7.94 15.35 15.73
N ILE A 123 -8.80 14.39 15.39
CA ILE A 123 -9.75 13.77 16.33
C ILE A 123 -9.04 12.82 17.31
N PHE A 124 -8.23 11.89 16.80
CA PHE A 124 -7.59 10.84 17.61
C PHE A 124 -6.35 11.32 18.35
N ARG A 125 -5.52 12.17 17.74
CA ARG A 125 -4.24 12.61 18.34
C ARG A 125 -4.31 14.01 18.94
N ARG A 126 -5.48 14.68 18.88
CA ARG A 126 -5.70 16.06 19.36
C ARG A 126 -4.64 17.04 18.84
N GLN A 127 -4.13 16.81 17.64
CA GLN A 127 -3.18 17.74 17.01
C GLN A 127 -3.91 19.02 16.60
N PRO A 128 -3.21 20.18 16.59
CA PRO A 128 -3.82 21.43 16.14
C PRO A 128 -4.31 21.29 14.70
N CYS A 129 -5.48 21.87 14.42
CA CYS A 129 -6.08 21.83 13.09
C CYS A 129 -5.07 22.28 12.01
N PRO A 130 -5.13 21.69 10.81
CA PRO A 130 -4.25 22.05 9.72
C PRO A 130 -4.32 23.55 9.40
N SER A 131 -3.23 24.11 8.89
CA SER A 131 -3.15 25.53 8.50
C SER A 131 -4.29 25.90 7.55
N LYS A 132 -4.69 27.18 7.55
CA LYS A 132 -5.77 27.67 6.66
C LYS A 132 -5.51 27.33 5.18
N LEU A 133 -4.25 27.33 4.74
CA LEU A 133 -3.85 26.95 3.38
C LEU A 133 -4.08 25.47 3.12
N THR A 134 -3.67 24.59 4.05
CA THR A 134 -3.90 23.15 3.95
C THR A 134 -5.40 22.84 3.90
N PHE A 135 -6.21 23.50 4.73
CA PHE A 135 -7.66 23.33 4.70
C PHE A 135 -8.26 23.71 3.34
N MET A 136 -7.83 24.82 2.74
CA MET A 136 -8.26 25.22 1.39
C MET A 136 -7.85 24.19 0.32
N SER A 137 -6.63 23.64 0.39
CA SER A 137 -6.22 22.57 -0.52
C SER A 137 -7.10 21.32 -0.40
N LEU A 138 -7.47 20.94 0.82
CA LEU A 138 -8.34 19.79 1.07
C LEU A 138 -9.76 20.01 0.52
N LEU A 139 -10.29 21.24 0.61
CA LEU A 139 -11.58 21.59 0.00
C LEU A 139 -11.56 21.55 -1.53
N ILE A 140 -10.45 21.96 -2.16
CA ILE A 140 -10.29 21.89 -3.62
C ILE A 140 -10.31 20.44 -4.09
N ILE A 141 -9.59 19.55 -3.39
CA ILE A 141 -9.59 18.10 -3.68
C ILE A 141 -11.01 17.54 -3.53
N LEU A 142 -11.71 17.89 -2.45
CA LEU A 142 -13.09 17.46 -2.23
C LEU A 142 -14.01 17.94 -3.37
N GLY A 143 -13.89 19.20 -3.79
CA GLY A 143 -14.64 19.76 -4.91
C GLY A 143 -14.36 19.03 -6.22
N GLY A 144 -13.10 18.72 -6.52
CA GLY A 144 -12.71 17.93 -7.69
C GLY A 144 -13.29 16.52 -7.67
N ALA A 145 -13.30 15.86 -6.51
CA ALA A 145 -13.90 14.53 -6.37
C ALA A 145 -15.42 14.55 -6.58
N VAL A 146 -16.13 15.53 -6.01
CA VAL A 146 -17.58 15.68 -6.24
C VAL A 146 -17.87 15.96 -7.72
N GLY A 147 -17.08 16.80 -8.38
CA GLY A 147 -17.21 17.08 -9.81
C GLY A 147 -17.02 15.83 -10.68
N TYR A 148 -16.04 14.98 -10.34
CA TYR A 148 -15.85 13.69 -11.02
C TYR A 148 -17.07 12.78 -10.85
N VAL A 149 -17.55 12.58 -9.61
CA VAL A 149 -18.71 11.71 -9.36
C VAL A 149 -19.97 12.20 -10.07
N ALA A 150 -20.16 13.52 -10.18
CA ALA A 150 -21.29 14.10 -10.91
C ALA A 150 -21.24 13.87 -12.43
N THR A 151 -20.07 13.58 -12.99
CA THR A 151 -19.84 13.39 -14.44
C THR A 151 -19.47 11.96 -14.82
N ASP A 152 -19.35 11.06 -13.84
CA ASP A 152 -18.97 9.67 -14.08
C ASP A 152 -20.11 8.88 -14.73
N SER A 153 -19.89 8.49 -15.99
CA SER A 153 -20.83 7.68 -16.77
C SER A 153 -20.75 6.18 -16.45
N ALA A 154 -19.74 5.75 -15.69
CA ALA A 154 -19.51 4.35 -15.30
C ALA A 154 -19.86 4.09 -13.82
N PHE A 155 -20.79 4.86 -13.25
CA PHE A 155 -21.22 4.70 -11.87
C PHE A 155 -21.81 3.31 -11.62
N THR A 156 -21.19 2.55 -10.72
CA THR A 156 -21.74 1.29 -10.21
C THR A 156 -21.70 1.27 -8.69
N LEU A 157 -22.80 0.85 -8.07
CA LEU A 157 -22.92 0.83 -6.60
C LEU A 157 -21.80 -0.03 -5.97
N THR A 158 -21.50 -1.18 -6.56
CA THR A 158 -20.44 -2.09 -6.09
C THR A 158 -19.06 -1.44 -6.11
N ALA A 159 -18.69 -0.72 -7.19
CA ALA A 159 -17.41 -0.03 -7.28
C ALA A 159 -17.27 1.05 -6.21
N TYR A 160 -18.33 1.84 -6.00
CA TYR A 160 -18.33 2.94 -5.02
C TYR A 160 -18.37 2.44 -3.58
N SER A 161 -19.05 1.32 -3.29
CA SER A 161 -18.99 0.66 -1.98
C SER A 161 -17.58 0.17 -1.66
N TRP A 162 -16.90 -0.45 -2.63
CA TRP A 162 -15.48 -0.82 -2.47
C TRP A 162 -14.57 0.40 -2.38
N ALA A 163 -14.88 1.49 -3.07
CA ALA A 163 -14.12 2.75 -3.01
C ALA A 163 -14.17 3.37 -1.62
N PHE A 164 -15.38 3.41 -1.02
CA PHE A 164 -15.58 3.86 0.34
C PHE A 164 -14.89 2.94 1.36
N ALA A 165 -15.03 1.62 1.21
CA ALA A 165 -14.36 0.65 2.08
C ALA A 165 -12.82 0.79 2.01
N TYR A 166 -12.27 0.96 0.80
CA TYR A 166 -10.86 1.26 0.59
C TYR A 166 -10.47 2.56 1.28
N LEU A 167 -11.25 3.64 1.11
CA LEU A 167 -10.97 4.95 1.69
C LEU A 167 -10.92 4.91 3.23
N VAL A 168 -11.82 4.17 3.88
CA VAL A 168 -11.81 3.98 5.34
C VAL A 168 -10.62 3.14 5.78
N THR A 169 -10.36 2.03 5.11
CA THR A 169 -9.27 1.10 5.47
C THR A 169 -7.90 1.73 5.27
N ILE A 170 -7.65 2.43 4.15
CA ILE A 170 -6.37 3.12 3.91
C ILE A 170 -6.15 4.29 4.87
N THR A 171 -7.20 5.03 5.23
CA THR A 171 -7.09 6.10 6.23
C THR A 171 -6.72 5.52 7.60
N THR A 172 -7.37 4.41 7.97
CA THR A 172 -7.09 3.71 9.23
C THR A 172 -5.65 3.20 9.23
N GLU A 173 -5.22 2.56 8.14
CA GLU A 173 -3.85 2.06 7.96
C GLU A 173 -2.81 3.16 8.19
N MET A 174 -2.96 4.31 7.52
CA MET A 174 -2.00 5.41 7.65
C MET A 174 -1.92 5.97 9.08
N VAL A 175 -3.05 6.07 9.78
CA VAL A 175 -3.08 6.57 11.17
C VAL A 175 -2.48 5.54 12.13
N TYR A 176 -2.80 4.25 11.94
CA TYR A 176 -2.27 3.17 12.77
C TYR A 176 -0.77 2.98 12.56
N ILE A 177 -0.26 2.99 11.33
CA ILE A 177 1.18 2.88 11.07
C ILE A 177 1.93 4.02 11.76
N LYS A 178 1.47 5.27 11.64
CA LYS A 178 2.07 6.40 12.37
C LYS A 178 2.14 6.12 13.87
N HIS A 179 1.05 5.63 14.46
CA HIS A 179 1.01 5.26 15.88
C HIS A 179 2.04 4.16 16.22
N MET A 180 2.17 3.14 15.38
CA MET A 180 3.10 2.03 15.60
C MET A 180 4.56 2.46 15.46
N VAL A 181 4.89 3.29 14.47
CA VAL A 181 6.24 3.85 14.28
C VAL A 181 6.71 4.60 15.52
N MET A 182 5.83 5.41 16.13
CA MET A 182 6.20 6.16 17.34
C MET A 182 6.31 5.31 18.60
N ASN A 183 5.59 4.19 18.70
CA ASN A 183 5.53 3.39 19.93
C ASN A 183 6.48 2.19 19.95
N LEU A 184 6.76 1.57 18.81
CA LEU A 184 7.61 0.37 18.74
C LEU A 184 9.09 0.67 18.47
N GLY A 185 9.41 1.85 17.92
CA GLY A 185 10.79 2.24 17.64
C GLY A 185 11.54 1.30 16.68
N LEU A 186 10.80 0.52 15.87
CA LEU A 186 11.38 -0.36 14.87
C LEU A 186 11.97 0.46 13.72
N ASN A 187 13.02 -0.08 13.08
CA ASN A 187 13.48 0.48 11.82
C ASN A 187 12.40 0.34 10.72
N THR A 188 12.38 1.25 9.75
CA THR A 188 11.39 1.27 8.67
C THR A 188 11.41 -0.01 7.82
N TRP A 189 12.59 -0.61 7.61
CA TRP A 189 12.73 -1.93 6.98
C TRP A 189 12.17 -3.07 7.83
N GLY A 190 12.23 -2.94 9.16
CA GLY A 190 11.55 -3.83 10.08
C GLY A 190 10.04 -3.74 9.89
N PHE A 191 9.47 -2.53 9.85
CA PHE A 191 8.03 -2.33 9.61
C PHE A 191 7.54 -3.00 8.32
N VAL A 192 8.28 -2.82 7.23
CA VAL A 192 7.96 -3.47 5.94
C VAL A 192 8.00 -4.98 6.05
N LEU A 193 9.03 -5.53 6.69
CA LEU A 193 9.15 -6.97 6.89
C LEU A 193 7.99 -7.52 7.73
N TYR A 194 7.67 -6.90 8.87
CA TYR A 194 6.58 -7.34 9.74
C TYR A 194 5.21 -7.22 9.05
N ASN A 195 4.93 -6.12 8.35
CA ASN A 195 3.65 -5.93 7.63
C ASN A 195 3.46 -7.02 6.59
N ASN A 196 4.45 -7.22 5.72
CA ASN A 196 4.33 -8.17 4.62
C ASN A 196 4.38 -9.62 5.10
N LEU A 197 5.22 -9.94 6.09
CA LEU A 197 5.30 -11.30 6.63
C LEU A 197 4.03 -11.71 7.37
N LEU A 198 3.49 -10.85 8.25
CA LEU A 198 2.24 -11.15 8.95
C LEU A 198 1.05 -11.19 7.98
N SER A 199 1.02 -10.31 6.99
CA SER A 199 -0.01 -10.33 5.94
C SER A 199 0.08 -11.61 5.09
N LEU A 200 1.29 -12.08 4.79
CA LEU A 200 1.50 -13.36 4.12
C LEU A 200 0.99 -14.53 4.95
N MET A 201 1.19 -14.51 6.28
CA MET A 201 0.65 -15.54 7.18
C MET A 201 -0.89 -15.52 7.25
N MET A 202 -1.50 -14.35 7.08
CA MET A 202 -2.96 -14.18 7.07
C MET A 202 -3.61 -14.49 5.71
N ALA A 203 -2.87 -14.33 4.61
CA ALA A 203 -3.39 -14.50 3.25
C ALA A 203 -4.09 -15.85 3.01
N PRO A 204 -3.56 -17.01 3.45
CA PRO A 204 -4.23 -18.31 3.24
C PRO A 204 -5.60 -18.39 3.93
N ILE A 205 -5.75 -17.78 5.11
CA ILE A 205 -7.02 -17.78 5.85
C ILE A 205 -8.08 -17.03 5.04
N PHE A 206 -7.73 -15.83 4.57
CA PHE A 206 -8.62 -15.04 3.74
C PHE A 206 -8.89 -15.70 2.39
N TRP A 207 -7.93 -16.41 1.82
CA TRP A 207 -8.09 -17.14 0.56
C TRP A 207 -9.09 -18.29 0.66
N VAL A 208 -9.13 -18.98 1.80
CA VAL A 208 -10.16 -19.97 2.12
C VAL A 208 -11.51 -19.30 2.34
N LEU A 209 -11.56 -18.18 3.06
CA LEU A 209 -12.80 -17.45 3.36
C LEU A 209 -13.45 -16.82 2.12
N THR A 210 -12.67 -16.29 1.18
CA THR A 210 -13.18 -15.72 -0.07
C THR A 210 -13.56 -16.79 -1.10
N GLY A 211 -13.16 -18.04 -0.89
CA GLY A 211 -13.44 -19.14 -1.82
C GLY A 211 -12.62 -19.11 -3.11
N GLU A 212 -11.70 -18.15 -3.27
CA GLU A 212 -10.84 -18.02 -4.45
C GLU A 212 -9.91 -19.23 -4.64
N TYR A 213 -9.64 -20.00 -3.58
CA TYR A 213 -8.89 -21.25 -3.70
C TYR A 213 -9.54 -22.22 -4.68
N ASN A 214 -10.88 -22.26 -4.78
CA ASN A 214 -11.59 -23.12 -5.71
C ASN A 214 -11.41 -22.65 -7.15
N GLU A 215 -11.45 -21.35 -7.40
CA GLU A 215 -11.27 -20.79 -8.74
C GLU A 215 -9.82 -20.95 -9.21
N VAL A 216 -8.85 -20.71 -8.32
CA VAL A 216 -7.43 -20.93 -8.60
C VAL A 216 -7.17 -22.41 -8.81
N PHE A 217 -7.65 -23.30 -7.95
CA PHE A 217 -7.47 -24.74 -8.12
C PHE A 217 -8.16 -25.27 -9.38
N ALA A 218 -9.36 -24.78 -9.71
CA ALA A 218 -10.04 -25.11 -10.95
C ALA A 218 -9.25 -24.61 -12.18
N ALA A 219 -8.68 -23.41 -12.12
CA ALA A 219 -7.80 -22.89 -13.17
C ALA A 219 -6.47 -23.65 -13.27
N LEU A 220 -5.94 -24.14 -12.16
CA LEU A 220 -4.74 -24.99 -12.10
C LEU A 220 -4.98 -26.36 -12.73
N VAL A 221 -6.15 -26.94 -12.48
CA VAL A 221 -6.57 -28.21 -13.09
C VAL A 221 -6.91 -28.02 -14.58
N ALA A 222 -7.53 -26.90 -14.95
CA ALA A 222 -7.89 -26.60 -16.34
C ALA A 222 -6.70 -26.24 -17.23
N ASN A 223 -5.65 -25.59 -16.69
CA ASN A 223 -4.48 -25.14 -17.46
C ASN A 223 -3.32 -26.15 -17.54
N GLY A 224 -3.53 -27.40 -17.10
CA GLY A 224 -2.80 -28.60 -17.57
C GLY A 224 -1.30 -28.46 -17.85
N GLY A 225 -0.53 -27.78 -16.99
CA GLY A 225 0.94 -27.71 -17.10
C GLY A 225 1.56 -26.45 -17.73
N ASN A 226 0.78 -25.51 -18.27
CA ASN A 226 1.32 -24.24 -18.80
C ASN A 226 1.30 -23.11 -17.76
N TRP A 227 1.94 -23.35 -16.61
CA TRP A 227 2.10 -22.37 -15.53
C TRP A 227 2.95 -21.15 -15.96
N PHE A 228 3.84 -21.34 -16.94
CA PHE A 228 4.73 -20.31 -17.47
C PHE A 228 4.09 -19.54 -18.61
N GLU A 229 2.86 -19.06 -18.42
CA GLU A 229 2.40 -17.98 -19.28
C GLU A 229 3.33 -16.78 -19.01
N PRO A 230 4.00 -16.21 -20.03
CA PRO A 230 4.95 -15.10 -19.86
C PRO A 230 4.37 -13.94 -19.05
N VAL A 231 3.04 -13.84 -18.98
CA VAL A 231 2.26 -12.86 -18.25
C VAL A 231 2.39 -12.99 -16.73
N ALA A 232 2.38 -14.20 -16.16
CA ALA A 232 2.55 -14.40 -14.72
C ALA A 232 4.00 -14.12 -14.29
N PHE A 233 4.97 -14.58 -15.09
CA PHE A 233 6.39 -14.31 -14.85
C PHE A 233 6.72 -12.82 -15.03
N THR A 234 6.17 -12.16 -16.04
CA THR A 234 6.34 -10.70 -16.21
C THR A 234 5.64 -9.92 -15.12
N ALA A 235 4.40 -10.27 -14.73
CA ALA A 235 3.73 -9.64 -13.60
C ALA A 235 4.57 -9.76 -12.32
N VAL A 236 5.01 -10.97 -11.97
CA VAL A 236 5.87 -11.22 -10.80
C VAL A 236 7.24 -10.52 -10.92
N SER A 237 7.84 -10.44 -12.11
CA SER A 237 9.10 -9.73 -12.35
C SER A 237 8.94 -8.21 -12.25
N PHE A 238 7.83 -7.66 -12.73
CA PHE A 238 7.47 -6.26 -12.55
C PHE A 238 7.21 -5.96 -11.07
N TYR A 239 6.48 -6.82 -10.36
CA TYR A 239 6.32 -6.70 -8.90
C TYR A 239 7.67 -6.75 -8.18
N TRP A 240 8.55 -7.70 -8.49
CA TRP A 240 9.89 -7.80 -7.89
C TRP A 240 10.71 -6.51 -8.05
N VAL A 241 10.75 -5.95 -9.27
CA VAL A 241 11.55 -4.74 -9.55
C VAL A 241 10.96 -3.49 -8.88
N PHE A 242 9.63 -3.42 -8.73
CA PHE A 242 8.96 -2.23 -8.21
C PHE A 242 8.74 -2.24 -6.70
N ASP A 243 8.48 -3.41 -6.10
CA ASP A 243 8.32 -3.55 -4.65
C ASP A 243 9.64 -3.20 -3.92
N LEU A 244 10.79 -3.62 -4.48
CA LEU A 244 12.11 -3.17 -4.05
C LEU A 244 12.29 -1.64 -4.09
N ARG A 245 11.64 -0.97 -5.04
CA ARG A 245 11.75 0.48 -5.25
C ARG A 245 10.78 1.26 -4.37
N LEU A 246 9.56 0.75 -4.19
CA LEU A 246 8.53 1.29 -3.31
C LEU A 246 8.97 1.18 -1.85
N VAL A 247 9.49 0.02 -1.44
CA VAL A 247 10.06 -0.13 -0.10
C VAL A 247 11.26 0.80 0.09
N SER A 248 12.15 0.93 -0.90
CA SER A 248 13.27 1.89 -0.85
C SER A 248 12.83 3.36 -0.73
N GLU A 249 11.70 3.75 -1.32
CA GLU A 249 11.23 5.15 -1.36
C GLU A 249 10.31 5.51 -0.18
N THR A 250 9.40 4.62 0.23
CA THR A 250 8.61 4.78 1.46
C THR A 250 9.53 4.79 2.69
N CYS A 251 10.60 3.98 2.67
CA CYS A 251 11.57 3.93 3.76
C CYS A 251 12.35 5.24 3.96
N LYS A 252 12.48 6.06 2.92
CA LYS A 252 13.16 7.35 3.03
C LYS A 252 12.23 8.49 3.41
N LEU A 253 10.90 8.31 3.32
CA LEU A 253 9.90 9.32 3.70
C LEU A 253 9.71 9.44 5.23
N ASP A 254 10.16 8.44 6.00
CA ASP A 254 10.15 8.44 7.47
C ASP A 254 11.48 8.96 8.10
N LEU A 255 12.38 9.54 7.30
CA LEU A 255 13.65 10.19 7.69
C LEU A 255 13.65 11.69 7.33
#